data_AF-A0A829GJC8-F1
#
_entry.id   AF-A0A829GJC8-F1
#
_cell.length_a   1.000
_cell.length_b   1.000
_cell.length_c   1.000
_cell.angle_alpha   90.00
_cell.angle_beta   90.00
_cell.angle_gamma   90.00
#
_symmetry.space_group_name_H-M   'P 1'
#
loop_
_entity.id
_entity.type
_entity.pdbx_description
1 polymer ?
#
loop_
_entity_poly.entity_id
_entity_poly.type
_entity_poly.pdbx_seq_one_letter_code
_entity_poly.pdbx_strand_id
1 'polypeptide(L)'
;MTAKSNQTARGTRPLSEKHHMQIPWYDVIVSEERQADHATLEERASLVGRVGIMLLACGTGAWRVREAMNTVARALRMSCSADIGLISLSYTCFSNNHAYSEVLSLSQSGVNTDKLDALERFVRNFEKQYTTETVREIHHRLDQIQKMSGNYDPLRAGLAAALACCAFVFLLGGGPVEMVCCFVGAGIGNWLRGIMIRRSWTLLACIGVSVAVACLAYFLVFVDWK
;
A
#
# COMPACT_ATOMS: atom_id res chain seq x y z
N MET A 1 15.22 31.70 -34.15
CA MET A 1 15.85 30.36 -34.09
C MET A 1 17.08 30.43 -33.20
N THR A 2 16.97 30.01 -31.93
CA THR A 2 18.12 29.47 -31.17
C THR A 2 17.57 28.67 -29.99
N ALA A 3 17.54 27.35 -30.15
CA ALA A 3 17.25 26.42 -29.07
C ALA A 3 18.44 26.44 -28.09
N LYS A 4 18.22 26.89 -26.86
CA LYS A 4 19.19 26.66 -25.77
C LYS A 4 18.86 25.31 -25.13
N SER A 5 19.80 24.39 -25.31
CA SER A 5 19.86 23.08 -24.70
C SER A 5 19.95 23.19 -23.18
N ASN A 6 18.88 22.84 -22.48
CA ASN A 6 18.91 22.61 -21.03
C ASN A 6 19.30 21.15 -20.75
N GLN A 7 20.58 20.82 -21.03
CA GLN A 7 21.18 19.52 -20.71
C GLN A 7 22.02 19.54 -19.42
N THR A 8 21.98 20.63 -18.65
CA THR A 8 22.91 20.84 -17.54
C THR A 8 22.23 20.59 -16.18
N ALA A 9 22.05 19.31 -15.81
CA ALA A 9 22.02 18.82 -14.40
C ALA A 9 21.57 17.33 -14.26
N ARG A 10 22.06 16.39 -15.09
CA ARG A 10 22.02 14.96 -14.70
C ARG A 10 23.16 14.67 -13.73
N GLY A 11 23.02 15.12 -12.49
CA GLY A 11 23.89 14.69 -11.40
C GLY A 11 23.71 13.19 -11.19
N THR A 12 24.79 12.43 -11.29
CA THR A 12 24.85 11.00 -10.98
C THR A 12 24.53 10.79 -9.50
N ARG A 13 23.25 10.70 -9.16
CA ARG A 13 22.82 10.21 -7.84
C ARG A 13 23.27 8.76 -7.71
N PRO A 14 23.84 8.34 -6.56
CA PRO A 14 24.19 6.95 -6.36
C PRO A 14 22.92 6.10 -6.46
N LEU A 15 22.97 5.07 -7.31
CA LEU A 15 21.89 4.10 -7.45
C LEU A 15 21.68 3.40 -6.10
N SER A 16 20.41 3.19 -5.72
CA SER A 16 20.06 2.59 -4.44
C SER A 16 20.69 1.19 -4.29
N GLU A 17 21.47 0.98 -3.23
CA GLU A 17 22.12 -0.32 -2.92
C GLU A 17 21.14 -1.43 -2.48
N LYS A 18 19.85 -1.10 -2.32
CA LYS A 18 18.81 -2.08 -1.99
C LYS A 18 18.52 -2.97 -3.21
N HIS A 19 18.31 -4.27 -2.98
CA HIS A 19 17.89 -5.23 -4.01
C HIS A 19 16.66 -4.78 -4.81
N HIS A 20 15.75 -4.03 -4.18
CA HIS A 20 14.71 -3.28 -4.89
C HIS A 20 15.10 -1.80 -4.94
N MET A 21 15.48 -1.35 -6.13
CA MET A 21 15.87 0.04 -6.38
C MET A 21 14.65 0.97 -6.34
N GLN A 22 14.82 2.16 -5.78
CA GLN A 22 13.78 3.19 -5.80
C GLN A 22 13.67 3.80 -7.20
N ILE A 23 12.45 4.04 -7.65
CA ILE A 23 12.17 4.70 -8.92
C ILE A 23 12.47 6.20 -8.75
N PRO A 24 13.34 6.80 -9.57
CA PRO A 24 13.70 8.21 -9.45
C PRO A 24 12.63 9.10 -10.09
N TRP A 25 11.49 9.25 -9.42
CA TRP A 25 10.33 10.02 -9.92
C TRP A 25 10.66 11.46 -10.34
N TYR A 26 11.64 12.09 -9.69
CA TYR A 26 12.05 13.46 -9.98
C TYR A 26 12.95 13.59 -11.22
N ASP A 27 13.58 12.51 -11.67
CA ASP A 27 14.48 12.54 -12.83
C ASP A 27 13.68 12.51 -14.15
N VAL A 28 12.39 12.16 -14.07
CA VAL A 28 11.41 12.21 -15.16
C VAL A 28 10.89 13.63 -15.40
N ILE A 29 11.08 14.56 -14.45
CA ILE A 29 10.64 15.95 -14.56
C ILE A 29 11.61 16.70 -15.49
N VAL A 30 11.13 17.08 -16.67
CA VAL A 30 11.90 17.80 -17.68
C VAL A 30 11.76 19.31 -17.49
N SER A 31 10.66 19.80 -16.90
CA SER A 31 10.43 21.24 -16.69
C SER A 31 9.76 21.53 -15.35
N GLU A 32 10.41 22.35 -14.54
CA GLU A 32 10.00 22.64 -13.16
C GLU A 32 8.73 23.51 -13.06
N GLU A 33 8.47 24.33 -14.08
CA GLU A 33 7.42 25.36 -14.06
C GLU A 33 6.14 24.95 -14.78
N ARG A 34 6.10 23.80 -15.47
CA ARG A 34 4.91 23.39 -16.22
C ARG A 34 3.83 22.85 -15.29
N GLN A 35 2.62 23.36 -15.49
CA GLN A 35 1.41 22.81 -14.88
C GLN A 35 1.18 21.38 -15.37
N ALA A 36 0.56 20.55 -14.53
CA ALA A 36 0.39 19.13 -14.81
C ALA A 36 -0.45 18.84 -16.06
N ASP A 37 -1.37 19.73 -16.43
CA ASP A 37 -2.19 19.62 -17.64
C ASP A 37 -1.41 19.85 -18.96
N HIS A 38 -0.38 20.68 -18.91
CA HIS A 38 0.48 21.05 -20.04
C HIS A 38 1.85 20.35 -20.03
N ALA A 39 2.08 19.45 -19.07
CA ALA A 39 3.28 18.64 -18.97
C ALA A 39 3.38 17.60 -20.11
N THR A 40 4.58 17.05 -20.29
CA THR A 40 4.83 16.00 -21.29
C THR A 40 4.03 14.73 -20.97
N LEU A 41 3.77 13.89 -21.99
CA LEU A 41 3.08 12.62 -21.77
C LEU A 41 3.81 11.75 -20.73
N GLU A 42 5.14 11.75 -20.77
CA GLU A 42 5.98 11.01 -19.82
C GLU A 42 5.81 11.51 -18.38
N GLU A 43 5.83 12.82 -18.14
CA GLU A 43 5.59 13.41 -16.80
C GLU A 43 4.17 13.07 -16.28
N ARG A 44 3.16 13.19 -17.14
CA ARG A 44 1.76 12.88 -16.79
C ARG A 44 1.56 11.38 -16.54
N ALA A 45 2.19 10.53 -17.35
CA ALA A 45 2.16 9.08 -17.17
C ALA A 45 2.85 8.67 -15.87
N SER A 46 3.99 9.28 -15.55
CA SER A 46 4.73 9.04 -14.31
C SER A 46 3.90 9.35 -13.06
N LEU A 47 3.12 10.44 -13.08
CA LEU A 47 2.17 10.76 -12.00
C LEU A 47 1.11 9.65 -11.81
N VAL A 48 0.51 9.18 -12.91
CA VAL A 48 -0.50 8.11 -12.90
C VAL A 48 0.12 6.80 -12.36
N GLY A 49 1.31 6.43 -12.85
CA GLY A 49 2.05 5.24 -12.40
C GLY A 49 2.40 5.32 -10.92
N ARG A 50 2.83 6.49 -10.43
CA ARG A 50 3.17 6.71 -9.03
C ARG A 50 1.96 6.59 -8.10
N VAL A 51 0.81 7.15 -8.49
CA VAL A 51 -0.45 6.97 -7.73
C VAL A 51 -0.84 5.49 -7.71
N GLY A 52 -0.75 4.80 -8.85
CA GLY A 52 -1.09 3.39 -8.97
C GLY A 52 -0.23 2.51 -8.07
N ILE A 53 1.09 2.66 -8.10
CA ILE A 53 2.02 1.84 -7.31
C ILE A 53 1.89 2.10 -5.81
N MET A 54 1.59 3.35 -5.40
CA MET A 54 1.34 3.70 -4.00
C MET A 54 0.03 3.09 -3.48
N LEU A 55 -1.03 3.09 -4.28
CA LEU A 55 -2.29 2.43 -3.95
C LEU A 55 -2.14 0.91 -3.86
N LEU A 56 -1.42 0.32 -4.81
CA LEU A 56 -1.11 -1.12 -4.80
C LEU A 56 -0.30 -1.50 -3.56
N ALA A 57 0.66 -0.66 -3.16
CA ALA A 57 1.46 -0.88 -1.94
C ALA A 57 0.62 -0.88 -0.65
N CYS A 58 -0.53 -0.22 -0.65
CA CYS A 58 -1.49 -0.21 0.48
C CYS A 58 -2.38 -1.46 0.52
N GLY A 59 -2.22 -2.41 -0.42
CA GLY A 59 -2.96 -3.68 -0.43
C GLY A 59 -4.42 -3.57 -0.87
N THR A 60 -4.78 -2.51 -1.60
CA THR A 60 -6.14 -2.35 -2.16
C THR A 60 -6.35 -3.23 -3.40
N GLY A 61 -7.60 -3.48 -3.77
CA GLY A 61 -7.93 -4.32 -4.93
C GLY A 61 -7.54 -3.69 -6.27
N ALA A 62 -7.15 -4.52 -7.23
CA ALA A 62 -6.75 -4.11 -8.59
C ALA A 62 -7.77 -3.18 -9.27
N TRP A 63 -9.06 -3.43 -9.06
CA TRP A 63 -10.12 -2.58 -9.60
C TRP A 63 -10.06 -1.14 -9.05
N ARG A 64 -9.83 -0.96 -7.73
CA ARG A 64 -9.70 0.37 -7.11
C ARG A 64 -8.44 1.09 -7.60
N VAL A 65 -7.33 0.36 -7.78
CA VAL A 65 -6.09 0.91 -8.36
C VAL A 65 -6.36 1.41 -9.78
N ARG A 66 -7.00 0.60 -10.63
CA ARG A 66 -7.34 0.98 -12.00
C ARG A 66 -8.26 2.19 -12.06
N GLU A 67 -9.30 2.23 -11.22
CA GLU A 67 -10.23 3.36 -11.19
C GLU A 67 -9.54 4.67 -10.78
N ALA A 68 -8.62 4.59 -9.81
CA ALA A 68 -7.83 5.74 -9.40
C ALA A 68 -6.89 6.23 -10.52
N MET A 69 -6.19 5.31 -11.18
CA MET A 69 -5.33 5.64 -12.33
C MET A 69 -6.15 6.26 -13.47
N ASN A 70 -7.34 5.72 -13.76
CA ASN A 70 -8.25 6.26 -14.78
C ASN A 70 -8.76 7.66 -14.40
N THR A 71 -9.01 7.91 -13.12
CA THR A 71 -9.46 9.23 -12.64
C THR A 71 -8.37 10.28 -12.84
N VAL A 72 -7.13 9.98 -12.44
CA VAL A 72 -5.98 10.88 -12.63
C VAL A 72 -5.65 11.07 -14.12
N ALA A 73 -5.66 10.00 -14.91
CA ALA A 73 -5.42 10.06 -16.35
C ALA A 73 -6.44 10.96 -17.07
N ARG A 74 -7.74 10.83 -16.72
CA ARG A 74 -8.80 11.70 -17.25
C ARG A 74 -8.59 13.16 -16.88
N ALA A 75 -8.28 13.45 -15.61
CA ALA A 75 -7.99 14.82 -15.16
C ALA A 75 -6.80 15.43 -15.91
N LEU A 76 -5.79 14.60 -16.22
CA LEU A 76 -4.63 15.01 -17.01
C LEU A 76 -4.89 14.99 -18.52
N ARG A 77 -6.09 14.68 -19.03
CA ARG A 77 -6.42 14.61 -20.49
C ARG A 77 -5.67 13.53 -21.27
N MET A 78 -5.54 12.33 -20.71
CA MET A 78 -4.92 11.16 -21.34
C MET A 78 -5.72 9.89 -21.09
N SER A 79 -5.53 8.91 -21.97
CA SER A 79 -6.06 7.56 -21.76
C SER A 79 -4.98 6.68 -21.15
N CYS A 80 -5.33 5.87 -20.16
CA CYS A 80 -4.43 4.91 -19.53
C CYS A 80 -5.04 3.52 -19.59
N SER A 81 -4.25 2.54 -20.02
CA SER A 81 -4.56 1.12 -19.90
C SER A 81 -3.59 0.52 -18.89
N ALA A 82 -4.11 -0.08 -17.82
CA ALA A 82 -3.30 -0.62 -16.74
C ALA A 82 -3.66 -2.08 -16.47
N ASP A 83 -2.63 -2.92 -16.38
CA ASP A 83 -2.67 -4.29 -15.91
C ASP A 83 -2.04 -4.36 -14.51
N ILE A 84 -2.79 -4.89 -13.55
CA ILE A 84 -2.43 -4.85 -12.13
C ILE A 84 -2.34 -6.27 -11.61
N GLY A 85 -1.13 -6.68 -11.25
CA GLY A 85 -0.85 -7.92 -10.55
C GLY A 85 -0.85 -7.73 -9.02
N LEU A 86 -0.39 -8.75 -8.29
CA LEU A 86 -0.33 -8.71 -6.82
C LEU A 86 0.76 -7.75 -6.31
N ILE A 87 1.90 -7.71 -7.00
CA ILE A 87 3.08 -6.90 -6.66
C ILE A 87 3.66 -6.17 -7.87
N SER A 88 2.99 -6.24 -9.02
CA SER A 88 3.43 -5.64 -10.28
C SER A 88 2.33 -4.78 -10.85
N LEU A 89 2.72 -3.67 -11.47
CA LEU A 89 1.82 -2.74 -12.16
C LEU A 89 2.42 -2.43 -13.52
N SER A 90 1.75 -2.84 -14.58
CA SER A 90 2.13 -2.55 -15.96
C SER A 90 1.11 -1.57 -16.53
N TYR A 91 1.55 -0.45 -17.07
CA TYR A 91 0.61 0.55 -17.58
C TYR A 91 1.12 1.21 -18.84
N THR A 92 0.17 1.57 -19.71
CA THR A 92 0.41 2.25 -20.98
C THR A 92 -0.52 3.44 -21.09
N CYS A 93 0.08 4.60 -21.33
CA CYS A 93 -0.55 5.89 -21.41
C CYS A 93 -0.54 6.41 -22.86
N PHE A 94 -1.66 6.92 -23.34
CA PHE A 94 -1.84 7.40 -24.71
C PHE A 94 -2.30 8.87 -24.73
N SER A 95 -1.65 9.70 -25.53
CA SER A 95 -2.06 11.08 -25.82
C SER A 95 -1.47 11.55 -27.15
N ASN A 96 -2.28 12.19 -28.01
CA ASN A 96 -1.85 12.87 -29.24
C ASN A 96 -0.78 12.10 -30.06
N ASN A 97 -1.07 10.84 -30.40
CA ASN A 97 -0.22 9.95 -31.20
C ASN A 97 1.07 9.45 -30.51
N HIS A 98 1.25 9.75 -29.23
CA HIS A 98 2.34 9.22 -28.41
C HIS A 98 1.80 8.16 -27.45
N ALA A 99 2.60 7.11 -27.23
CA ALA A 99 2.35 6.08 -26.24
C ALA A 99 3.56 5.98 -25.31
N TYR A 100 3.30 5.86 -24.00
CA TYR A 100 4.32 5.66 -22.98
C TYR A 100 3.95 4.45 -22.13
N SER A 101 4.85 3.48 -22.02
CA SER A 101 4.62 2.24 -21.28
C SER A 101 5.70 2.04 -20.23
N GLU A 102 5.29 1.65 -19.02
CA GLU A 102 6.20 1.38 -17.93
C GLU A 102 5.68 0.21 -17.07
N VAL A 103 6.61 -0.53 -16.46
CA VAL A 103 6.33 -1.64 -15.55
C VAL A 103 7.00 -1.36 -14.22
N LEU A 104 6.19 -1.39 -13.15
CA LEU A 104 6.59 -1.11 -11.79
C LEU A 104 6.42 -2.38 -10.94
N SER A 105 7.32 -2.59 -9.98
CA SER A 105 7.23 -3.71 -9.06
C SER A 105 7.46 -3.26 -7.61
N LEU A 106 6.72 -3.90 -6.70
CA LEU A 106 6.82 -3.70 -5.27
C LEU A 106 7.63 -4.84 -4.64
N SER A 107 8.46 -4.50 -3.66
CA SER A 107 9.17 -5.49 -2.84
C SER A 107 8.23 -6.19 -1.87
N GLN A 108 7.30 -5.43 -1.28
CA GLN A 108 6.30 -5.91 -0.33
C GLN A 108 5.04 -5.07 -0.45
N SER A 109 3.88 -5.70 -0.26
CA SER A 109 2.60 -5.03 -0.06
C SER A 109 2.15 -5.22 1.38
N GLY A 110 1.44 -4.23 1.91
CA GLY A 110 0.90 -4.28 3.27
C GLY A 110 -0.35 -3.42 3.37
N VAL A 111 -1.22 -3.73 4.33
CA VAL A 111 -2.45 -2.96 4.53
C VAL A 111 -2.13 -1.73 5.36
N ASN A 112 -2.34 -0.55 4.80
CA ASN A 112 -2.30 0.72 5.53
C ASN A 112 -3.53 1.55 5.16
N THR A 113 -4.56 1.47 6.00
CA THR A 113 -5.85 2.12 5.77
C THR A 113 -5.75 3.64 5.77
N ASP A 114 -4.93 4.22 6.64
CA ASP A 114 -4.78 5.69 6.72
C ASP A 114 -4.12 6.24 5.45
N LYS A 115 -3.08 5.56 4.98
CA LYS A 115 -2.42 5.91 3.71
C LYS A 115 -3.35 5.70 2.51
N LEU A 116 -4.14 4.62 2.53
CA LEU A 116 -5.15 4.36 1.51
C LEU A 116 -6.19 5.47 1.45
N ASP A 117 -6.76 5.88 2.59
CA ASP A 117 -7.75 6.97 2.64
C ASP A 117 -7.15 8.31 2.17
N ALA A 118 -5.93 8.64 2.60
CA ALA A 118 -5.23 9.84 2.13
C ALA A 118 -5.03 9.83 0.61
N LEU A 119 -4.58 8.71 0.04
CA LEU A 119 -4.44 8.55 -1.42
C LEU A 119 -5.78 8.66 -2.15
N GLU A 120 -6.84 8.07 -1.62
CA GLU A 120 -8.14 8.15 -2.27
C GLU A 120 -8.72 9.57 -2.22
N ARG A 121 -8.56 10.29 -1.10
CA ARG A 121 -8.95 11.70 -1.02
C ARG A 121 -8.13 12.56 -1.99
N PHE A 122 -6.84 12.26 -2.13
CA PHE A 122 -5.98 12.91 -3.11
C PHE A 122 -6.50 12.67 -4.54
N VAL A 123 -6.80 11.43 -4.93
CA VAL A 123 -7.33 11.08 -6.25
C VAL A 123 -8.70 11.71 -6.50
N ARG A 124 -9.62 11.65 -5.52
CA ARG A 124 -10.97 12.25 -5.64
C ARG A 124 -10.93 13.76 -5.85
N ASN A 125 -9.95 14.45 -5.25
CA ASN A 125 -9.79 15.89 -5.38
C ASN A 125 -8.79 16.31 -6.47
N PHE A 126 -8.23 15.35 -7.23
CA PHE A 126 -7.14 15.58 -8.16
C PHE A 126 -7.47 16.67 -9.19
N GLU A 127 -8.61 16.51 -9.87
CA GLU A 127 -9.06 17.42 -10.94
C GLU A 127 -9.24 18.86 -10.45
N LYS A 128 -9.79 19.04 -9.24
CA LYS A 128 -10.16 20.35 -8.69
C LYS A 128 -8.99 21.12 -8.10
N GLN A 129 -8.00 20.42 -7.52
CA GLN A 129 -6.97 21.04 -6.68
C GLN A 129 -5.55 20.91 -7.23
N TYR A 130 -5.29 19.98 -8.15
CA TYR A 130 -3.92 19.60 -8.51
C TYR A 130 -3.61 19.73 -10.00
N THR A 131 -4.62 19.86 -10.86
CA THR A 131 -4.44 20.03 -12.31
C THR A 131 -3.63 21.30 -12.65
N THR A 132 -3.78 22.36 -11.87
CA THR A 132 -3.10 23.67 -12.05
C THR A 132 -1.78 23.79 -11.29
N GLU A 133 -1.42 22.77 -10.49
CA GLU A 133 -0.16 22.73 -9.75
C GLU A 133 0.96 22.20 -10.65
N THR A 134 2.22 22.45 -10.25
CA THR A 134 3.37 21.89 -10.96
C THR A 134 3.51 20.39 -10.68
N VAL A 135 4.02 19.65 -11.66
CA VAL A 135 4.28 18.19 -11.53
C VAL A 135 5.13 17.88 -10.29
N ARG A 136 6.08 18.77 -9.97
CA ARG A 136 6.93 18.68 -8.78
C ARG A 136 6.14 18.75 -7.48
N GLU A 137 5.23 19.71 -7.35
CA GLU A 137 4.44 19.90 -6.13
C GLU A 137 3.52 18.69 -5.91
N ILE A 138 2.96 18.14 -6.99
CA ILE A 138 2.18 16.91 -6.93
C ILE A 138 3.03 15.75 -6.41
N HIS A 139 4.23 15.55 -6.95
CA HIS A 139 5.17 14.54 -6.46
C HIS A 139 5.55 14.75 -4.98
N HIS A 140 5.74 16.00 -4.55
CA HIS A 140 6.05 16.33 -3.17
C HIS A 140 4.90 15.98 -2.22
N ARG A 141 3.65 16.24 -2.61
CA ARG A 141 2.47 15.81 -1.84
C ARG A 141 2.34 14.30 -1.79
N LEU A 142 2.63 13.60 -2.89
CA LEU A 142 2.72 12.13 -2.88
C LEU A 142 3.82 11.64 -1.92
N ASP A 143 4.97 12.32 -1.83
CA ASP A 143 6.02 11.98 -0.86
C ASP A 143 5.56 12.14 0.59
N GLN A 144 4.78 13.18 0.89
CA GLN A 144 4.20 13.36 2.22
C GLN A 144 3.27 12.20 2.57
N ILE A 145 2.40 11.79 1.65
CA ILE A 145 1.51 10.64 1.84
C ILE A 145 2.32 9.34 1.96
N GLN A 146 3.39 9.18 1.18
CA GLN A 146 4.25 8.00 1.24
C GLN A 146 4.93 7.84 2.62
N LYS A 147 5.29 8.94 3.27
CA LYS A 147 5.93 8.95 4.59
C LYS A 147 4.97 8.66 5.75
N MET A 148 3.64 8.65 5.52
CA MET A 148 2.68 8.29 6.56
C MET A 148 2.90 6.84 7.01
N SER A 149 3.24 6.67 8.29
CA SER A 149 3.32 5.36 8.96
C SER A 149 1.93 4.83 9.27
N GLY A 150 1.74 3.50 9.23
CA GLY A 150 0.47 2.88 9.61
C GLY A 150 0.21 2.98 11.12
N ASN A 151 -0.98 3.40 11.52
CA ASN A 151 -1.33 3.70 12.91
C ASN A 151 -1.85 2.49 13.73
N TYR A 152 -1.67 1.26 13.23
CA TYR A 152 -2.20 0.07 13.90
C TYR A 152 -1.19 -0.48 14.91
N ASP A 153 -1.40 -0.12 16.18
CA ASP A 153 -0.73 -0.77 17.30
C ASP A 153 -1.16 -2.25 17.36
N PRO A 154 -0.22 -3.23 17.41
CA PRO A 154 -0.56 -4.65 17.44
C PRO A 154 -1.44 -5.05 18.62
N LEU A 155 -1.39 -4.31 19.73
CA LEU A 155 -2.21 -4.58 20.89
C LEU A 155 -3.69 -4.32 20.57
N ARG A 156 -3.99 -3.21 19.88
CA ARG A 156 -5.36 -2.86 19.45
C ARG A 156 -5.89 -3.85 18.43
N ALA A 157 -5.05 -4.25 17.47
CA ALA A 157 -5.41 -5.28 16.50
C ALA A 157 -5.67 -6.63 17.18
N GLY A 158 -4.86 -6.99 18.18
CA GLY A 158 -5.02 -8.20 19.00
C GLY A 158 -6.37 -8.24 19.72
N LEU A 159 -6.72 -7.16 20.43
CA LEU A 159 -7.99 -7.05 21.14
C LEU A 159 -9.20 -7.09 20.21
N ALA A 160 -9.13 -6.42 19.05
CA ALA A 160 -10.22 -6.45 18.07
C ALA A 160 -10.45 -7.86 17.51
N ALA A 161 -9.38 -8.60 17.21
CA ALA A 161 -9.47 -9.99 16.76
C ALA A 161 -10.05 -10.89 17.87
N ALA A 162 -9.60 -10.71 19.12
CA ALA A 162 -10.11 -11.45 20.27
C ALA A 162 -11.62 -11.26 20.47
N LEU A 163 -12.10 -10.01 20.40
CA LEU A 163 -13.53 -9.69 20.49
C LEU A 163 -14.33 -10.31 19.35
N ALA A 164 -13.82 -10.23 18.11
CA ALA A 164 -14.49 -10.80 16.94
C ALA A 164 -14.63 -12.33 17.05
N CYS A 165 -13.55 -13.02 17.47
CA CYS A 165 -13.58 -14.48 17.67
C CYS A 165 -14.50 -14.88 18.83
N CYS A 166 -14.50 -14.14 19.94
CA CYS A 166 -15.40 -14.37 21.07
C CYS A 166 -16.88 -14.21 20.66
N ALA A 167 -17.21 -13.17 19.88
CA ALA A 167 -18.56 -12.98 19.35
C ALA A 167 -19.01 -14.13 18.42
N PHE A 168 -18.08 -14.70 17.64
CA PHE A 168 -18.38 -15.85 16.79
C PHE A 168 -18.65 -17.13 17.59
N VAL A 169 -17.88 -17.38 18.66
CA VAL A 169 -18.13 -18.52 19.56
C VAL A 169 -19.49 -18.40 20.25
N PHE A 170 -19.88 -17.20 20.66
CA PHE A 170 -21.21 -16.94 21.21
C PHE A 170 -22.32 -17.25 20.20
N LEU A 171 -22.17 -16.83 18.94
CA LEU A 171 -23.15 -17.11 17.88
C LEU A 171 -23.26 -18.61 17.54
N LEU A 172 -22.19 -19.37 17.71
CA LEU A 172 -22.18 -20.83 17.53
C LEU A 172 -22.78 -21.59 18.72
N GLY A 173 -23.23 -20.89 19.77
CA GLY A 173 -23.80 -21.52 20.97
C GLY A 173 -22.76 -22.06 21.95
N GLY A 174 -21.51 -21.58 21.88
CA GLY A 174 -20.46 -21.93 22.85
C GLY A 174 -20.74 -21.35 24.25
N GLY A 175 -20.27 -22.05 25.28
CA GLY A 175 -20.41 -21.61 26.66
C GLY A 175 -19.45 -20.48 27.04
N PRO A 176 -19.62 -19.88 28.24
CA PRO A 176 -18.76 -18.81 28.73
C PRO A 176 -17.28 -19.20 28.87
N VAL A 177 -16.99 -20.48 29.15
CA VAL A 177 -15.62 -21.00 29.31
C VAL A 177 -14.89 -21.01 27.96
N GLU A 178 -15.58 -21.45 26.91
CA GLU A 178 -15.08 -21.48 25.53
C GLU A 178 -14.84 -20.06 25.00
N MET A 179 -15.71 -19.10 25.37
CA MET A 179 -15.57 -17.69 25.01
C MET A 179 -14.29 -17.08 25.60
N VAL A 180 -14.01 -17.32 26.88
CA VAL A 180 -12.79 -16.80 27.54
C VAL A 180 -11.53 -17.43 26.95
N CYS A 181 -11.54 -18.75 26.72
CA CYS A 181 -10.42 -19.45 26.11
C CYS A 181 -10.13 -18.94 24.69
N CYS A 182 -11.17 -18.74 23.89
CA CYS A 182 -11.06 -18.18 22.54
C CYS A 182 -10.52 -16.74 22.55
N PHE A 183 -11.00 -15.90 23.47
CA PHE A 183 -10.54 -14.52 23.61
C PHE A 183 -9.04 -14.44 23.90
N VAL A 184 -8.55 -15.21 24.88
CA VAL A 184 -7.12 -15.24 25.24
C VAL A 184 -6.27 -15.80 24.10
N GLY A 185 -6.70 -16.91 23.48
CA GLY A 185 -5.99 -17.54 22.36
C GLY A 185 -5.89 -16.64 21.14
N ALA A 186 -7.01 -16.04 20.71
CA ALA A 186 -7.05 -15.15 19.54
C ALA A 186 -6.30 -13.83 19.80
N GLY A 187 -6.40 -13.28 21.02
CA GLY A 187 -5.69 -12.06 21.41
C GLY A 187 -4.18 -12.23 21.38
N ILE A 188 -3.66 -13.27 22.05
CA ILE A 188 -2.22 -13.58 22.07
C ILE A 188 -1.73 -13.95 20.67
N GLY A 189 -2.48 -14.78 19.94
CA GLY A 189 -2.12 -15.21 18.58
C GLY A 189 -1.99 -14.04 17.60
N ASN A 190 -2.96 -13.12 17.59
CA ASN A 190 -2.91 -11.96 16.68
C ASN A 190 -1.88 -10.91 17.13
N TRP A 191 -1.65 -10.74 18.43
CA TRP A 191 -0.59 -9.88 18.96
C TRP A 191 0.81 -10.40 18.57
N LEU A 192 1.06 -11.70 18.76
CA LEU A 192 2.29 -12.36 18.31
C LEU A 192 2.46 -12.22 16.79
N ARG A 193 1.41 -12.45 16.01
CA ARG A 193 1.43 -12.24 14.56
C ARG A 193 1.87 -10.81 14.20
N GLY A 194 1.34 -9.79 14.86
CA GLY A 194 1.71 -8.40 14.63
C GLY A 194 3.19 -8.09 14.94
N ILE A 195 3.73 -8.66 16.03
CA ILE A 195 5.16 -8.55 16.37
C ILE A 195 6.03 -9.28 15.34
N MET A 196 5.59 -10.47 14.95
CA MET A 196 6.34 -11.37 14.07
C MET A 196 6.40 -10.87 12.62
N ILE A 197 5.32 -10.26 12.12
CA ILE A 197 5.31 -9.57 10.81
C ILE A 197 6.33 -8.42 10.79
N ARG A 198 6.50 -7.70 11.90
CA ARG A 198 7.51 -6.63 12.01
C ARG A 198 8.95 -7.14 12.11
N ARG A 199 9.14 -8.39 12.52
CA ARG A 199 10.46 -9.03 12.68
C ARG A 199 10.80 -10.02 11.55
N SER A 200 9.89 -10.29 10.60
CA SER A 200 10.03 -11.29 9.53
C SER A 200 10.30 -12.72 10.02
N TRP A 201 9.68 -13.13 11.14
CA TRP A 201 9.87 -14.46 11.74
C TRP A 201 8.82 -15.48 11.26
N THR A 202 9.13 -16.76 11.38
CA THR A 202 8.40 -17.87 10.74
C THR A 202 7.04 -18.15 11.38
N LEU A 203 6.00 -18.13 10.54
CA LEU A 203 4.59 -18.46 10.85
C LEU A 203 4.42 -19.82 11.57
N LEU A 204 5.34 -20.75 11.34
CA LEU A 204 5.38 -22.08 11.94
C LEU A 204 5.58 -22.05 13.47
N ALA A 205 6.35 -21.10 14.00
CA ALA A 205 6.57 -20.99 15.44
C ALA A 205 5.28 -20.60 16.18
N CYS A 206 4.48 -19.72 15.57
CA CYS A 206 3.20 -19.30 16.13
C CYS A 206 2.19 -20.47 16.19
N ILE A 207 2.12 -21.29 15.14
CA ILE A 207 1.23 -22.47 15.11
C ILE A 207 1.68 -23.48 16.16
N GLY A 208 3.00 -23.72 16.27
CA GLY A 208 3.57 -24.64 17.27
C GLY A 208 3.22 -24.26 18.71
N VAL A 209 3.33 -22.98 19.06
CA VAL A 209 2.98 -22.50 20.41
C VAL A 209 1.49 -22.61 20.67
N SER A 210 0.63 -22.25 19.72
CA SER A 210 -0.83 -22.37 19.88
C SER A 210 -1.28 -23.82 20.09
N VAL A 211 -0.71 -24.77 19.34
CA VAL A 211 -1.00 -26.20 19.49
C VAL A 211 -0.49 -26.72 20.84
N ALA A 212 0.71 -26.33 21.26
CA ALA A 212 1.26 -26.73 22.56
C ALA A 212 0.39 -26.24 23.72
N VAL A 213 -0.10 -25.00 23.67
CA VAL A 213 -1.00 -24.43 24.68
C VAL A 213 -2.37 -25.13 24.69
N ALA A 214 -2.93 -25.44 23.51
CA ALA A 214 -4.19 -26.19 23.41
C ALA A 214 -4.07 -27.60 24.01
N CYS A 215 -2.97 -28.30 23.71
CA CYS A 215 -2.68 -29.61 24.30
C CYS A 215 -2.52 -29.53 25.82
N LEU A 216 -1.83 -28.53 26.35
CA LEU A 216 -1.66 -28.32 27.80
C LEU A 216 -2.99 -28.00 28.51
N ALA A 217 -3.82 -27.13 27.94
CA ALA A 217 -5.11 -26.77 28.50
C ALA A 217 -6.07 -27.98 28.54
N TYR A 218 -6.11 -28.78 27.47
CA TYR A 218 -6.90 -30.01 27.44
C TYR A 218 -6.42 -31.00 28.51
N PHE A 219 -5.10 -31.14 28.67
CA PHE A 219 -4.52 -32.05 29.65
C PHE A 219 -4.86 -31.63 31.09
N LEU A 220 -4.81 -30.33 31.41
CA LEU A 220 -5.17 -29.83 32.74
C LEU A 220 -6.66 -30.03 33.06
N VAL A 221 -7.56 -29.69 32.12
CA VAL A 221 -9.01 -29.90 32.31
C VAL A 221 -9.36 -31.37 32.52
N PHE A 222 -8.65 -32.29 31.84
CA PHE A 222 -8.90 -33.73 31.99
C PHE A 222 -8.25 -34.33 33.24
N VAL A 223 -7.15 -33.76 33.72
CA VAL A 223 -6.48 -34.19 34.97
C VAL A 223 -7.22 -33.70 36.21
N ASP A 224 -7.78 -32.49 36.20
CA ASP A 224 -8.55 -31.93 37.33
C ASP A 224 -9.94 -32.57 37.49
N TRP A 225 -10.36 -33.47 36.58
CA TRP A 225 -11.62 -34.22 36.67
C TRP A 225 -11.46 -35.60 37.35
N LYS A 226 -10.29 -35.93 37.94
CA LYS A 226 -10.08 -37.21 38.64
C LYS A 226 -9.95 -37.07 40.16
#